data_AF-A0A1Y4MGZ9-F1
#
_entry.id   AF-A0A1Y4MGZ9-F1
#
_cell.length_a   1.000
_cell.length_b   1.000
_cell.length_c   1.000
_cell.angle_alpha   90.00
_cell.angle_beta   90.00
_cell.angle_gamma   90.00
#
_symmetry.space_group_name_H-M   'P 1'
#
loop_
_entity.id
_entity.type
_entity.pdbx_description
1 polymer ?
#
loop_
_entity_poly.entity_id
_entity_poly.type
_entity_poly.pdbx_seq_one_letter_code
_entity_poly.pdbx_strand_id
1 'polypeptide(L)'
;MKRISTGTENFKELLDNNYYYVDKTSLIEDVLSDKVMLYTRPRRFGKTLNLSMLYYFFSNKEKENSYLFEGLNISKDKEILKHQNQYPVIFLTLKDMQYLNFEDQKKQFAILIKELILKNIELLDSSIIDEADYNILNDFRFLKPDEVQLKNSLKILSNCLYKYYQQRVIILIDEYDVPLQSAYNNGYYDEMVDFLRSIFSSALKTNDALERGILTGCLRIAKESIFTGLNNFTVRSITSQYACDCFGFTQEEIDDLLDYYDLINKRDEIKDWYDGYLFDKTEIYNPWSV
;
A
#
# COMPACT_ATOMS: atom_id res chain seq x y z
N MET A 1 -20.09 9.64 21.85
CA MET A 1 -19.29 8.47 21.43
C MET A 1 -19.01 8.59 19.93
N LYS A 2 -17.77 8.30 19.52
CA LYS A 2 -17.40 8.19 18.11
C LYS A 2 -18.21 7.07 17.44
N ARG A 3 -18.46 7.18 16.14
CA ARG A 3 -19.11 6.10 15.37
C ARG A 3 -18.08 5.05 14.98
N ILE A 4 -18.47 3.78 14.90
CA ILE A 4 -17.65 2.74 14.29
C ILE A 4 -17.94 2.75 12.78
N SER A 5 -16.89 2.82 11.96
CA SER A 5 -17.05 2.68 10.52
C SER A 5 -16.68 1.26 10.08
N THR A 6 -17.58 0.63 9.33
CA THR A 6 -17.30 -0.63 8.64
C THR A 6 -16.94 -0.34 7.18
N GLY A 7 -15.66 -0.52 6.83
CA GLY A 7 -15.21 -0.44 5.43
C GLY A 7 -14.73 0.92 4.93
N THR A 8 -14.51 1.89 5.82
CA THR A 8 -13.72 3.07 5.44
C THR A 8 -12.27 2.66 5.21
N GLU A 9 -11.82 2.77 3.97
CA GLU A 9 -10.45 2.46 3.53
C GLU A 9 -9.57 3.72 3.41
N ASN A 10 -10.16 4.91 3.52
CA ASN A 10 -9.44 6.19 3.47
C ASN A 10 -9.18 6.72 4.89
N PHE A 11 -7.90 6.90 5.22
CA PHE A 11 -7.47 7.33 6.56
C PHE A 11 -7.96 8.73 6.94
N LYS A 12 -7.91 9.68 5.99
CA LYS A 12 -8.43 11.04 6.20
C LYS A 12 -9.92 11.04 6.46
N GLU A 13 -10.69 10.32 5.63
CA GLU A 13 -12.13 10.17 5.82
C GLU A 13 -12.47 9.58 7.20
N LEU A 14 -11.67 8.61 7.66
CA LEU A 14 -11.86 7.98 8.94
C LEU A 14 -11.76 9.00 10.09
N LEU A 15 -10.70 9.81 10.09
CA LEU A 15 -10.43 10.78 11.14
C LEU A 15 -11.31 12.04 11.05
N ASP A 16 -11.50 12.60 9.85
CA ASP A 16 -12.29 13.82 9.67
C ASP A 16 -13.77 13.63 10.03
N ASN A 17 -14.31 12.43 9.76
CA ASN A 17 -15.68 12.08 10.17
C ASN A 17 -15.77 11.66 11.65
N ASN A 18 -14.67 11.77 12.41
CA ASN A 18 -14.59 11.45 13.82
C ASN A 18 -15.06 10.02 14.14
N TYR A 19 -14.72 9.06 13.27
CA TYR A 19 -14.91 7.64 13.56
C TYR A 19 -13.91 7.17 14.63
N TYR A 20 -14.25 6.10 15.32
CA TYR A 20 -13.32 5.45 16.25
C TYR A 20 -12.16 4.85 15.44
N TYR A 21 -10.94 5.17 15.87
CA TYR A 21 -9.71 4.72 15.22
C TYR A 21 -8.84 4.05 16.27
N VAL A 22 -8.45 2.80 16.01
CA VAL A 22 -7.39 2.12 16.74
C VAL A 22 -6.07 2.53 16.09
N ASP A 23 -5.18 3.13 16.87
CA ASP A 23 -3.98 3.77 16.34
C ASP A 23 -2.91 2.76 15.89
N LYS A 24 -2.76 2.62 14.55
CA LYS A 24 -1.75 1.77 13.90
C LYS A 24 -0.55 2.55 13.34
N THR A 25 -0.33 3.77 13.80
CA THR A 25 0.73 4.64 13.24
C THR A 25 2.15 4.14 13.50
N SER A 26 2.36 3.17 14.40
CA SER A 26 3.63 2.47 14.57
C SER A 26 4.10 1.73 13.30
N LEU A 27 3.19 1.43 12.37
CA LEU A 27 3.55 0.89 11.06
C LEU A 27 4.50 1.82 10.29
N ILE A 28 4.41 3.14 10.49
CA ILE A 28 5.28 4.13 9.84
C ILE A 28 6.74 3.88 10.22
N GLU A 29 7.00 3.49 11.47
CA GLU A 29 8.35 3.17 11.93
C GLU A 29 8.86 1.88 11.28
N ASP A 30 8.02 0.85 11.24
CA ASP A 30 8.40 -0.42 10.63
C ASP A 30 8.74 -0.25 9.15
N VAL A 31 7.94 0.49 8.37
CA VAL A 31 8.19 0.71 6.92
C VAL A 31 9.48 1.47 6.61
N LEU A 32 10.00 2.25 7.56
CA LEU A 32 11.26 2.97 7.39
C LEU A 32 12.48 2.08 7.58
N SER A 33 12.33 0.90 8.21
CA SER A 33 13.44 0.02 8.61
C SER A 33 14.18 -0.69 7.46
N ASP A 34 13.58 -0.80 6.27
CA ASP A 34 14.16 -1.45 5.08
C ASP A 34 13.63 -0.82 3.80
N LYS A 35 14.36 -0.98 2.68
CA LYS A 35 14.05 -0.34 1.41
C LYS A 35 12.75 -0.86 0.78
N VAL A 36 12.49 -2.17 0.86
CA VAL A 36 11.30 -2.77 0.26
C VAL A 36 10.64 -3.75 1.22
N MET A 37 9.35 -3.53 1.49
CA MET A 37 8.57 -4.31 2.43
C MET A 37 7.32 -4.90 1.80
N LEU A 38 7.06 -6.16 2.15
CA LEU A 38 5.83 -6.86 1.80
C LEU A 38 5.11 -7.32 3.06
N TYR A 39 3.87 -6.82 3.23
CA TYR A 39 2.97 -7.21 4.31
C TYR A 39 1.90 -8.15 3.77
N THR A 40 1.96 -9.42 4.18
CA THR A 40 0.91 -10.39 3.87
C THR A 40 0.00 -10.54 5.07
N ARG A 41 -1.28 -10.15 4.93
CA ARG A 41 -2.29 -10.26 5.98
C ARG A 41 -3.61 -10.76 5.39
N PRO A 42 -4.45 -11.49 6.16
CA PRO A 42 -5.74 -11.94 5.66
C PRO A 42 -6.65 -10.78 5.21
N ARG A 43 -7.74 -11.13 4.52
CA ARG A 43 -8.73 -10.15 4.07
C ARG A 43 -9.31 -9.39 5.27
N ARG A 44 -9.57 -8.09 5.09
CA ARG A 44 -10.20 -7.19 6.07
C ARG A 44 -9.36 -6.80 7.30
N PHE A 45 -8.05 -7.04 7.30
CA PHE A 45 -7.12 -6.65 8.36
C PHE A 45 -6.63 -5.18 8.30
N GLY A 46 -7.36 -4.29 7.62
CA GLY A 46 -7.01 -2.87 7.52
C GLY A 46 -5.83 -2.54 6.58
N LYS A 47 -5.45 -3.44 5.67
CA LYS A 47 -4.31 -3.23 4.75
C LYS A 47 -4.42 -1.93 3.93
N THR A 48 -5.55 -1.72 3.27
CA THR A 48 -5.80 -0.54 2.44
C THR A 48 -5.85 0.74 3.28
N LEU A 49 -6.49 0.69 4.46
CA LEU A 49 -6.52 1.81 5.40
C LEU A 49 -5.10 2.20 5.85
N ASN A 50 -4.26 1.21 6.17
CA ASN A 50 -2.86 1.42 6.53
C ASN A 50 -2.05 2.02 5.38
N LEU A 51 -2.22 1.55 4.14
CA LEU A 51 -1.57 2.19 2.99
C LEU A 51 -2.06 3.62 2.76
N SER A 52 -3.36 3.89 2.97
CA SER A 52 -3.89 5.24 2.93
C SER A 52 -3.26 6.14 4.00
N MET A 53 -3.07 5.63 5.22
CA MET A 53 -2.34 6.33 6.28
C MET A 53 -0.88 6.64 5.86
N LEU A 54 -0.15 5.66 5.30
CA LEU A 54 1.21 5.89 4.79
C LEU A 54 1.25 6.94 3.67
N TYR A 55 0.26 6.92 2.78
CA TYR A 55 0.14 7.93 1.73
C TYR A 55 0.01 9.34 2.33
N TYR A 56 -0.91 9.56 3.27
CA TYR A 56 -1.07 10.85 3.94
C TYR A 56 0.15 11.25 4.77
N PHE A 57 0.87 10.28 5.36
CA PHE A 57 2.06 10.57 6.13
C PHE A 57 3.23 11.02 5.26
N PHE A 58 3.51 10.33 4.16
CA PHE A 58 4.72 10.58 3.37
C PHE A 58 4.55 11.59 2.23
N SER A 59 3.35 11.68 1.65
CA SER A 59 3.13 12.40 0.40
C SER A 59 3.37 13.90 0.54
N ASN A 60 4.24 14.46 -0.28
CA ASN A 60 4.50 15.90 -0.35
C ASN A 60 3.32 16.70 -0.92
N LYS A 61 2.34 16.04 -1.52
CA LYS A 61 1.07 16.61 -1.97
C LYS A 61 0.02 16.73 -0.87
N GLU A 62 0.29 16.17 0.31
CA GLU A 62 -0.68 16.07 1.41
C GLU A 62 -0.24 16.90 2.63
N LYS A 63 0.54 17.97 2.43
CA LYS A 63 1.07 18.82 3.51
C LYS A 63 -0.02 19.51 4.32
N GLU A 64 -1.15 19.82 3.68
CA GLU A 64 -2.33 20.36 4.34
C GLU A 64 -3.02 19.35 5.25
N ASN A 65 -2.69 18.06 5.11
CA ASN A 65 -3.26 16.95 5.88
C ASN A 65 -2.32 16.45 6.99
N SER A 66 -1.24 17.18 7.31
CA SER A 66 -0.33 16.80 8.41
C SER A 66 -1.02 16.70 9.77
N TYR A 67 -2.12 17.43 9.97
CA TYR A 67 -2.93 17.41 11.20
C TYR A 67 -3.50 16.03 11.54
N LEU A 68 -3.64 15.14 10.55
CA LEU A 68 -4.18 13.79 10.73
C LEU A 68 -3.34 12.94 11.70
N PHE A 69 -2.09 13.33 11.97
CA PHE A 69 -1.19 12.59 12.85
C PHE A 69 -1.07 13.21 14.25
N GLU A 70 -1.73 14.34 14.51
CA GLU A 70 -1.71 14.98 15.81
C GLU A 70 -2.40 14.10 16.87
N GLY A 71 -1.73 13.89 18.00
CA GLY A 71 -2.24 13.08 19.11
C GLY A 71 -2.15 11.57 18.89
N LEU A 72 -1.71 11.10 17.72
CA LEU A 72 -1.40 9.70 17.46
C LEU A 72 0.00 9.33 17.99
N ASN A 73 0.27 8.05 18.18
CA ASN A 73 1.51 7.53 18.73
C ASN A 73 2.74 8.02 17.97
N ILE A 74 2.67 8.06 16.63
CA ILE A 74 3.77 8.55 15.79
C ILE A 74 4.16 10.01 16.05
N SER A 75 3.25 10.84 16.58
CA SER A 75 3.55 12.24 16.92
C SER A 75 4.58 12.38 18.04
N LYS A 76 4.86 11.30 18.77
CA LYS A 76 5.83 11.27 19.87
C LYS A 76 7.27 11.10 19.36
N ASP A 77 7.47 10.55 18.15
CA ASP A 77 8.80 10.33 17.56
C ASP A 77 9.20 11.47 16.63
N LYS A 78 10.09 12.35 17.12
CA LYS A 78 10.58 13.51 16.37
C LYS A 78 11.48 13.15 15.20
N GLU A 79 12.17 12.03 15.23
CA GLU A 79 13.04 11.61 14.11
C GLU A 79 12.18 11.12 12.96
N ILE A 80 11.14 10.35 13.25
CA ILE A 80 10.24 9.84 12.23
C ILE A 80 9.39 10.96 11.61
N LEU A 81 8.97 11.94 12.40
CA LEU A 81 8.26 13.12 11.88
C LEU A 81 9.06 13.92 10.84
N LYS A 82 10.40 13.79 10.77
CA LYS A 82 11.19 14.41 9.69
C LYS A 82 10.85 13.86 8.31
N HIS A 83 10.26 12.66 8.23
CA HIS A 83 9.81 12.05 6.99
C HIS A 83 8.41 12.50 6.56
N GLN A 84 7.67 13.19 7.43
CA GLN A 84 6.30 13.58 7.18
C GLN A 84 6.20 14.57 6.00
N ASN A 85 5.37 14.24 5.02
CA ASN A 85 5.08 14.99 3.80
C ASN A 85 6.32 15.45 3.01
N GLN A 86 7.38 14.63 3.00
CA GLN A 86 8.64 14.94 2.32
C GLN A 86 8.79 14.28 0.94
N TYR A 87 7.98 13.29 0.58
CA TYR A 87 8.25 12.42 -0.57
C TYR A 87 7.18 12.52 -1.65
N PRO A 88 7.53 12.52 -2.93
CA PRO A 88 6.58 12.12 -3.96
C PRO A 88 6.18 10.66 -3.72
N VAL A 89 4.88 10.38 -3.74
CA VAL A 89 4.32 9.03 -3.51
C VAL A 89 3.53 8.56 -4.72
N ILE A 90 3.87 7.37 -5.22
CA ILE A 90 3.05 6.63 -6.18
C ILE A 90 2.20 5.65 -5.37
N PHE A 91 0.88 5.79 -5.42
CA PHE A 91 -0.04 4.84 -4.78
C PHE A 91 -0.91 4.14 -5.84
N LEU A 92 -0.67 2.85 -6.01
CA LEU A 92 -1.33 1.95 -6.96
C LEU A 92 -2.10 0.85 -6.20
N THR A 93 -3.33 0.57 -6.62
CA THR A 93 -4.07 -0.61 -6.17
C THR A 93 -4.31 -1.54 -7.35
N LEU A 94 -4.06 -2.84 -7.18
CA LEU A 94 -4.28 -3.85 -8.22
C LEU A 94 -5.60 -4.63 -8.02
N LYS A 95 -6.46 -4.18 -7.10
CA LYS A 95 -7.74 -4.84 -6.76
C LYS A 95 -8.69 -5.03 -7.96
N ASP A 96 -8.63 -4.13 -8.94
CA ASP A 96 -9.52 -4.14 -10.11
C ASP A 96 -8.94 -4.93 -11.30
N MET A 97 -7.77 -5.56 -11.15
CA MET A 97 -7.15 -6.40 -12.16
C MET A 97 -7.70 -7.83 -12.16
N GLN A 98 -8.99 -7.96 -12.45
CA GLN A 98 -9.70 -9.24 -12.45
C GLN A 98 -10.36 -9.49 -13.81
N TYR A 99 -9.58 -10.01 -14.77
CA TYR A 99 -10.03 -10.22 -16.14
C TYR A 99 -9.91 -11.67 -16.60
N LEU A 100 -10.68 -12.05 -17.62
CA LEU A 100 -10.71 -13.42 -18.13
C LEU A 100 -9.50 -13.77 -19.00
N ASN A 101 -8.76 -12.78 -19.50
CA ASN A 101 -7.60 -12.98 -20.36
C ASN A 101 -6.47 -11.98 -20.05
N PHE A 102 -5.26 -12.34 -20.44
CA PHE A 102 -4.05 -11.56 -20.17
C PHE A 102 -4.01 -10.22 -20.92
N GLU A 103 -4.60 -10.11 -22.11
CA GLU A 103 -4.61 -8.84 -22.86
C GLU A 103 -5.44 -7.77 -22.16
N ASP A 104 -6.60 -8.14 -21.62
CA ASP A 104 -7.45 -7.20 -20.88
C ASP A 104 -6.82 -6.82 -19.53
N GLN A 105 -6.05 -7.71 -18.90
CA GLN A 105 -5.22 -7.36 -17.74
C GLN A 105 -4.19 -6.27 -18.08
N LYS A 106 -3.47 -6.41 -19.21
CA LYS A 106 -2.51 -5.39 -19.66
C LYS A 106 -3.20 -4.05 -19.93
N LYS A 107 -4.38 -4.06 -20.56
CA LYS A 107 -5.17 -2.84 -20.80
C LYS A 107 -5.60 -2.19 -19.49
N GLN A 108 -6.08 -2.97 -18.51
CA GLN A 108 -6.42 -2.44 -17.20
C GLN A 108 -5.20 -1.82 -16.53
N PHE A 109 -4.05 -2.49 -16.56
CA PHE A 109 -2.83 -1.95 -15.98
C PHE A 109 -2.42 -0.63 -16.67
N ALA A 110 -2.55 -0.52 -18.00
CA ALA A 110 -2.31 0.73 -18.72
C ALA A 110 -3.26 1.86 -18.27
N ILE A 111 -4.53 1.55 -17.95
CA ILE A 111 -5.48 2.51 -17.38
C ILE A 111 -5.02 2.97 -16.00
N LEU A 112 -4.59 2.05 -15.13
CA LEU A 112 -4.08 2.39 -13.80
C LEU A 112 -2.83 3.31 -13.90
N ILE A 113 -1.92 3.04 -14.82
CA ILE A 113 -0.75 3.91 -15.06
C ILE A 113 -1.16 5.27 -15.60
N LYS A 114 -2.14 5.33 -16.51
CA LYS A 114 -2.70 6.59 -16.99
C LYS A 114 -3.25 7.43 -15.84
N GLU A 115 -4.00 6.82 -14.91
CA GLU A 115 -4.52 7.52 -13.74
C GLU A 115 -3.41 8.07 -12.84
N LEU A 116 -2.34 7.30 -12.64
CA LEU A 116 -1.16 7.77 -11.92
C LEU A 116 -0.51 8.98 -12.61
N ILE A 117 -0.42 8.99 -13.93
CA ILE A 117 0.13 10.13 -14.69
C ILE A 117 -0.79 11.34 -14.58
N LEU A 118 -2.11 11.16 -14.66
CA LEU A 118 -3.07 12.26 -14.50
C LEU A 118 -3.05 12.86 -13.08
N LYS A 119 -2.77 12.05 -12.05
CA LYS A 119 -2.53 12.56 -10.68
C LYS A 119 -1.23 13.35 -10.55
N ASN A 120 -0.32 13.25 -11.54
CA ASN A 120 0.95 13.96 -11.62
C ASN A 120 1.05 14.76 -12.93
N ILE A 121 -0.06 15.42 -13.32
CA ILE A 121 -0.17 16.14 -14.59
C ILE A 121 0.87 17.25 -14.74
N GLU A 122 1.34 17.81 -13.62
CA GLU A 122 2.41 18.81 -13.57
C GLU A 122 3.72 18.35 -14.22
N LEU A 123 3.93 17.04 -14.35
CA LEU A 123 5.08 16.48 -15.07
C LEU A 123 5.00 16.76 -16.59
N LEU A 124 3.79 16.86 -17.16
CA LEU A 124 3.60 17.10 -18.60
C LEU A 124 3.85 18.55 -19.00
N ASP A 125 3.71 19.49 -18.07
CA ASP A 125 3.92 20.92 -18.33
C ASP A 125 5.31 21.42 -17.88
N SER A 126 6.13 20.52 -17.32
CA SER A 126 7.43 20.87 -16.75
C SER A 126 8.53 20.94 -17.79
N SER A 127 9.33 22.01 -17.77
CA SER A 127 10.57 22.12 -18.56
C SER A 127 11.71 21.23 -18.07
N ILE A 128 11.55 20.60 -16.89
CA ILE A 128 12.55 19.68 -16.32
C ILE A 128 12.47 18.30 -16.98
N ILE A 129 11.29 17.93 -17.47
CA ILE A 129 11.07 16.66 -18.16
C ILE A 129 11.50 16.83 -19.61
N ASP A 130 12.42 15.99 -20.05
CA ASP A 130 12.91 16.02 -21.43
C ASP A 130 11.87 15.50 -22.42
N GLU A 131 12.06 15.79 -23.71
CA GLU A 131 11.10 15.45 -24.77
C GLU A 131 10.87 13.93 -24.87
N ALA A 132 11.89 13.12 -24.58
CA ALA A 132 11.76 11.66 -24.64
C ALA A 132 10.85 11.13 -23.53
N ASP A 133 11.08 11.55 -22.29
CA ASP A 133 10.22 11.19 -21.16
C ASP A 133 8.80 11.74 -21.34
N TYR A 134 8.67 12.98 -21.84
CA TYR A 134 7.37 13.59 -22.15
C TYR A 134 6.55 12.75 -23.14
N ASN A 135 7.18 12.29 -24.22
CA ASN A 135 6.51 11.45 -25.22
C ASN A 135 6.04 10.13 -24.62
N ILE A 136 6.86 9.49 -23.79
CA ILE A 136 6.48 8.25 -23.09
C ILE A 136 5.29 8.48 -22.14
N LEU A 137 5.30 9.57 -21.36
CA LEU A 137 4.18 9.90 -20.48
C LEU A 137 2.89 10.16 -21.29
N ASN A 138 3.00 10.78 -22.46
CA ASN A 138 1.87 10.95 -23.38
C ASN A 138 1.37 9.63 -23.97
N ASP A 139 2.25 8.69 -24.31
CA ASP A 139 1.83 7.36 -24.79
C ASP A 139 0.93 6.68 -23.76
N PHE A 140 1.29 6.71 -22.48
CA PHE A 140 0.42 6.21 -21.41
C PHE A 140 -0.87 7.02 -21.28
N ARG A 141 -0.80 8.36 -21.32
CA ARG A 141 -1.98 9.24 -21.24
C ARG A 141 -3.02 8.91 -22.32
N PHE A 142 -2.56 8.58 -23.52
CA PHE A 142 -3.39 8.22 -24.67
C PHE A 142 -3.64 6.71 -24.83
N LEU A 143 -3.23 5.90 -23.85
CA LEU A 143 -3.38 4.43 -23.86
C LEU A 143 -2.74 3.76 -25.09
N LYS A 144 -1.57 4.22 -25.48
CA LYS A 144 -0.74 3.65 -26.55
C LYS A 144 0.66 3.18 -26.06
N PRO A 145 0.86 2.72 -24.80
CA PRO A 145 2.17 2.23 -24.42
C PRO A 145 2.48 0.92 -25.14
N ASP A 146 3.73 0.72 -25.53
CA ASP A 146 4.23 -0.59 -25.90
C ASP A 146 4.43 -1.50 -24.66
N GLU A 147 4.69 -2.79 -24.88
CA GLU A 147 4.83 -3.75 -23.79
C GLU A 147 6.04 -3.47 -22.89
N VAL A 148 7.13 -2.92 -23.45
CA VAL A 148 8.34 -2.60 -22.70
C VAL A 148 8.11 -1.37 -21.82
N GLN A 149 7.46 -0.34 -22.36
CA GLN A 149 7.00 0.82 -21.60
C GLN A 149 6.10 0.35 -20.46
N LEU A 150 5.10 -0.48 -20.73
CA LEU A 150 4.17 -0.96 -19.72
C LEU A 150 4.89 -1.69 -18.56
N LYS A 151 5.83 -2.59 -18.88
CA LYS A 151 6.67 -3.30 -17.89
C LYS A 151 7.61 -2.38 -17.09
N ASN A 152 7.93 -1.18 -17.59
CA ASN A 152 8.80 -0.21 -16.91
C ASN A 152 8.04 1.03 -16.40
N SER A 153 6.72 1.04 -16.51
CA SER A 153 5.85 2.19 -16.23
C SER A 153 6.10 2.85 -14.88
N LEU A 154 6.14 2.06 -13.79
CA LEU A 154 6.40 2.59 -12.45
C LEU A 154 7.81 3.17 -12.31
N LYS A 155 8.82 2.54 -12.94
CA LYS A 155 10.19 3.05 -12.95
C LYS A 155 10.28 4.39 -13.71
N ILE A 156 9.66 4.45 -14.88
CA ILE A 156 9.60 5.66 -15.72
C ILE A 156 8.95 6.80 -14.93
N LEU A 157 7.77 6.55 -14.35
CA LEU A 157 7.07 7.56 -13.56
C LEU A 157 7.89 7.99 -12.33
N SER A 158 8.52 7.05 -11.61
CA SER A 158 9.36 7.40 -10.46
C SER A 158 10.58 8.22 -10.85
N ASN A 159 11.19 7.96 -12.01
CA ASN A 159 12.31 8.76 -12.50
C ASN A 159 11.88 10.18 -12.86
N CYS A 160 10.71 10.33 -13.48
CA CYS A 160 10.14 11.65 -13.79
C CYS A 160 9.84 12.43 -12.51
N LEU A 161 9.23 11.80 -11.50
CA LEU A 161 8.97 12.40 -10.20
C LEU A 161 10.28 12.78 -9.49
N TYR A 162 11.30 11.93 -9.54
CA TYR A 162 12.61 12.22 -8.97
C TYR A 162 13.28 13.43 -9.64
N LYS A 163 13.26 13.49 -10.98
CA LYS A 163 13.76 14.65 -11.74
C LYS A 163 13.00 15.92 -11.36
N TYR A 164 11.68 15.87 -11.27
CA TYR A 164 10.84 17.05 -10.98
C TYR A 164 10.99 17.54 -9.54
N TYR A 165 10.85 16.66 -8.56
CA TYR A 165 10.86 17.02 -7.14
C TYR A 165 12.26 17.06 -6.51
N GLN A 166 13.28 16.58 -7.21
CA GLN A 166 14.64 16.40 -6.69
C GLN A 166 14.67 15.56 -5.40
N GLN A 167 13.73 14.61 -5.31
CA GLN A 167 13.50 13.80 -4.13
C GLN A 167 13.10 12.39 -4.53
N ARG A 168 13.67 11.39 -3.84
CA ARG A 168 13.36 9.99 -4.10
C ARG A 168 11.90 9.66 -3.80
N VAL A 169 11.37 8.65 -4.48
CA VAL A 169 9.95 8.32 -4.56
C VAL A 169 9.62 7.15 -3.67
N ILE A 170 8.47 7.22 -2.99
CA ILE A 170 7.88 6.09 -2.29
C ILE A 170 6.81 5.45 -3.18
N ILE A 171 6.83 4.13 -3.32
CA ILE A 171 5.86 3.36 -4.11
C ILE A 171 5.04 2.49 -3.17
N LEU A 172 3.72 2.71 -3.12
CA LEU A 172 2.74 1.93 -2.38
C LEU A 172 1.92 1.10 -3.37
N ILE A 173 1.88 -0.22 -3.17
CA ILE A 173 1.14 -1.17 -4.03
C ILE A 173 0.20 -1.99 -3.16
N ASP A 174 -1.10 -1.81 -3.37
CA ASP A 174 -2.13 -2.59 -2.68
C ASP A 174 -2.61 -3.78 -3.51
N GLU A 175 -2.99 -4.85 -2.80
CA GLU A 175 -3.56 -6.08 -3.34
C GLU A 175 -2.73 -6.67 -4.51
N TYR A 176 -1.41 -6.75 -4.32
CA TYR A 176 -0.46 -7.15 -5.37
C TYR A 176 -0.72 -8.55 -5.95
N ASP A 177 -1.41 -9.42 -5.19
CA ASP A 177 -1.69 -10.81 -5.51
C ASP A 177 -3.02 -11.03 -6.24
N VAL A 178 -3.89 -10.02 -6.32
CA VAL A 178 -5.19 -10.12 -7.02
C VAL A 178 -5.07 -10.47 -8.50
N PRO A 179 -4.18 -9.83 -9.30
CA PRO A 179 -4.01 -10.21 -10.70
C PRO A 179 -3.56 -11.66 -10.87
N LEU A 180 -2.73 -12.16 -9.95
CA LEU A 180 -2.23 -13.54 -9.98
C LEU A 180 -3.34 -14.55 -9.64
N GLN A 181 -4.19 -14.22 -8.66
CA GLN A 181 -5.36 -15.05 -8.34
C GLN A 181 -6.32 -15.11 -9.54
N SER A 182 -6.57 -13.98 -10.19
CA SER A 182 -7.40 -13.94 -11.41
C SER A 182 -6.77 -14.76 -12.53
N ALA A 183 -5.46 -14.63 -12.75
CA ALA A 183 -4.73 -15.38 -13.77
C ALA A 183 -4.74 -16.90 -13.54
N TYR A 184 -4.57 -17.33 -12.28
CA TYR A 184 -4.65 -18.73 -11.90
C TYR A 184 -6.02 -19.34 -12.23
N ASN A 185 -7.10 -18.63 -11.91
CA ASN A 185 -8.46 -19.10 -12.16
C ASN A 185 -8.84 -19.17 -13.65
N ASN A 186 -8.11 -18.45 -14.50
CA ASN A 186 -8.42 -18.30 -15.93
C ASN A 186 -7.34 -18.87 -16.85
N GLY A 187 -6.29 -19.51 -16.31
CA GLY A 187 -5.32 -20.28 -17.08
C GLY A 187 -4.20 -19.50 -17.78
N TYR A 188 -3.86 -18.28 -17.30
CA TYR A 188 -2.76 -17.46 -17.82
C TYR A 188 -1.76 -17.03 -16.72
N TYR A 189 -1.57 -17.90 -15.72
CA TYR A 189 -0.81 -17.60 -14.51
C TYR A 189 0.65 -17.22 -14.82
N ASP A 190 1.33 -17.98 -15.68
CA ASP A 190 2.75 -17.79 -15.98
C ASP A 190 3.00 -16.46 -16.71
N GLU A 191 2.13 -16.09 -17.65
CA GLU A 191 2.20 -14.80 -18.34
C GLU A 191 2.03 -13.63 -17.38
N MET A 192 1.11 -13.76 -16.42
CA MET A 192 0.90 -12.74 -15.39
C MET A 192 2.08 -12.64 -14.41
N VAL A 193 2.66 -13.78 -14.02
CA VAL A 193 3.87 -13.82 -13.18
C VAL A 193 5.02 -13.09 -13.89
N ASP A 194 5.26 -13.39 -15.16
CA ASP A 194 6.32 -12.77 -15.95
C ASP A 194 6.13 -11.25 -16.06
N PHE A 195 4.88 -10.82 -16.29
CA PHE A 195 4.51 -9.42 -16.38
C PHE A 195 4.75 -8.66 -15.07
N LEU A 196 4.17 -9.12 -13.97
CA LEU A 196 4.32 -8.47 -12.66
C LEU A 196 5.76 -8.54 -12.14
N ARG A 197 6.47 -9.65 -12.36
CA ARG A 197 7.90 -9.76 -12.03
C ARG A 197 8.73 -8.70 -12.75
N SER A 198 8.43 -8.46 -14.03
CA SER A 198 9.13 -7.43 -14.82
C SER A 198 8.88 -6.03 -14.25
N ILE A 199 7.63 -5.72 -13.90
CA ILE A 199 7.22 -4.44 -13.30
C ILE A 199 7.87 -4.23 -11.93
N PHE A 200 7.74 -5.20 -11.03
CA PHE A 200 8.24 -5.07 -9.66
C PHE A 200 9.77 -5.12 -9.61
N SER A 201 10.42 -5.93 -10.47
CA SER A 201 11.89 -5.91 -10.55
C SER A 201 12.40 -4.57 -11.07
N SER A 202 11.76 -4.01 -12.11
CA SER A 202 12.17 -2.71 -12.65
C SER A 202 12.01 -1.58 -11.63
N ALA A 203 10.86 -1.55 -10.95
CA ALA A 203 10.47 -0.47 -10.04
C ALA A 203 11.11 -0.57 -8.64
N LEU A 204 11.31 -1.79 -8.11
CA LEU A 204 11.69 -1.99 -6.70
C LEU A 204 13.15 -2.39 -6.51
N LYS A 205 13.81 -2.98 -7.53
CA LYS A 205 15.22 -3.41 -7.44
C LYS A 205 16.15 -2.50 -8.23
N THR A 206 15.86 -2.30 -9.51
CA THR A 206 16.75 -1.55 -10.44
C THR A 206 16.28 -0.11 -10.63
N ASN A 207 16.01 0.60 -9.52
CA ASN A 207 15.45 1.93 -9.52
C ASN A 207 16.15 2.84 -8.51
N ASP A 208 17.00 3.73 -9.00
CA ASP A 208 17.76 4.68 -8.16
C ASP A 208 16.89 5.81 -7.61
N ALA A 209 15.76 6.08 -8.28
CA ALA A 209 14.76 7.03 -7.81
C ALA A 209 13.95 6.51 -6.63
N LEU A 210 13.99 5.21 -6.31
CA LEU A 210 13.22 4.61 -5.22
C LEU A 210 13.82 4.91 -3.85
N GLU A 211 13.02 5.52 -2.97
CA GLU A 211 13.31 5.60 -1.54
C GLU A 211 12.80 4.36 -0.80
N ARG A 212 11.51 4.06 -0.95
CA ARG A 212 10.84 2.91 -0.31
C ARG A 212 9.77 2.29 -1.20
N GLY A 213 9.66 0.96 -1.15
CA GLY A 213 8.56 0.20 -1.76
C GLY A 213 7.76 -0.54 -0.70
N ILE A 214 6.46 -0.31 -0.61
CA ILE A 214 5.58 -1.00 0.34
C ILE A 214 4.48 -1.71 -0.43
N LEU A 215 4.35 -3.01 -0.18
CA LEU A 215 3.38 -3.86 -0.83
C LEU A 215 2.49 -4.54 0.21
N THR A 216 1.20 -4.64 -0.08
CA THR A 216 0.23 -5.35 0.75
C THR A 216 -0.53 -6.38 -0.09
N GLY A 217 -0.83 -7.53 0.51
CA GLY A 217 -1.63 -8.57 -0.13
C GLY A 217 -2.02 -9.69 0.84
N CYS A 218 -2.67 -10.73 0.32
CA CYS A 218 -3.12 -11.87 1.13
C CYS A 218 -2.16 -13.06 1.02
N LEU A 219 -1.79 -13.44 -0.20
CA LEU A 219 -1.13 -14.70 -0.51
C LEU A 219 0.40 -14.60 -0.41
N ARG A 220 1.02 -15.59 0.24
CA ARG A 220 2.47 -15.78 0.22
C ARG A 220 2.97 -16.45 -1.07
N ILE A 221 2.14 -17.27 -1.72
CA ILE A 221 2.51 -18.04 -2.93
C ILE A 221 2.91 -17.11 -4.08
N ALA A 222 2.22 -15.98 -4.22
CA ALA A 222 2.59 -14.94 -5.18
C ALA A 222 4.05 -14.51 -5.03
N LYS A 223 4.60 -14.54 -3.81
CA LYS A 223 5.99 -14.18 -3.55
C LYS A 223 7.00 -15.12 -4.20
N GLU A 224 6.81 -16.43 -4.01
CA GLU A 224 7.71 -17.44 -4.55
C GLU A 224 7.70 -17.46 -6.09
N SER A 225 6.65 -16.94 -6.74
CA SER A 225 6.59 -16.87 -8.20
C SER A 225 7.16 -15.56 -8.77
N ILE A 226 6.79 -14.40 -8.22
CA ILE A 226 7.17 -13.09 -8.79
C ILE A 226 8.47 -12.50 -8.20
N PHE A 227 8.86 -12.91 -6.98
CA PHE A 227 10.06 -12.41 -6.30
C PHE A 227 11.23 -13.40 -6.33
N THR A 228 11.15 -14.48 -7.11
CA THR A 228 12.31 -15.35 -7.39
C THR A 228 13.38 -14.56 -8.15
N GLY A 229 14.43 -14.14 -7.43
CA GLY A 229 15.51 -13.28 -7.93
C GLY A 229 15.51 -11.84 -7.39
N LEU A 230 14.53 -11.50 -6.55
CA LEU A 230 14.40 -10.22 -5.86
C LEU A 230 14.90 -10.38 -4.41
N ASN A 231 16.21 -10.23 -4.21
CA ASN A 231 16.88 -10.58 -2.93
C ASN A 231 16.80 -9.48 -1.84
N ASN A 232 16.19 -8.33 -2.11
CA ASN A 232 16.21 -7.15 -1.23
C ASN A 232 14.85 -6.87 -0.55
N PHE A 233 14.04 -7.91 -0.30
CA PHE A 233 12.70 -7.76 0.26
C PHE A 233 12.65 -8.25 1.70
N THR A 234 12.26 -7.37 2.62
CA THR A 234 11.81 -7.80 3.95
C THR A 234 10.34 -8.16 3.88
N VAL A 235 10.01 -9.37 4.32
CA VAL A 235 8.63 -9.88 4.32
C VAL A 235 8.12 -9.97 5.74
N ARG A 236 7.12 -9.14 6.04
CA ARG A 236 6.37 -9.15 7.30
C ARG A 236 5.15 -10.04 7.11
N SER A 237 5.35 -11.35 7.25
CA SER A 237 4.24 -12.32 7.23
C SER A 237 3.55 -12.44 8.59
N ILE A 238 2.50 -13.26 8.67
CA ILE A 238 1.78 -13.56 9.93
C ILE A 238 2.72 -14.13 11.02
N THR A 239 3.83 -14.76 10.64
CA THR A 239 4.81 -15.34 11.58
C THR A 239 5.96 -14.38 11.94
N SER A 240 5.94 -13.14 11.47
CA SER A 240 6.97 -12.15 11.80
C SER A 240 6.61 -11.48 13.10
N GLN A 241 7.50 -11.48 14.10
CA GLN A 241 7.32 -10.75 15.35
C GLN A 241 7.12 -9.24 15.17
N TYR A 242 7.74 -8.68 14.14
CA TYR A 242 7.61 -7.27 13.81
C TYR A 242 6.31 -6.97 13.05
N ALA A 243 5.67 -5.85 13.40
CA ALA A 243 4.40 -5.38 12.85
C ALA A 243 3.22 -6.37 13.00
N CYS A 244 3.23 -7.21 14.05
CA CYS A 244 2.09 -8.07 14.40
C CYS A 244 0.87 -7.23 14.78
N ASP A 245 1.08 -6.21 15.60
CA ASP A 245 0.11 -5.29 16.15
C ASP A 245 -0.33 -4.19 15.17
N CYS A 246 0.43 -3.96 14.10
CA CYS A 246 0.12 -2.92 13.11
C CYS A 246 -1.08 -3.28 12.20
N PHE A 247 -1.57 -4.52 12.23
CA PHE A 247 -2.71 -4.98 11.44
C PHE A 247 -3.64 -5.83 12.29
N GLY A 248 -4.95 -5.60 12.20
CA GLY A 248 -5.90 -6.20 13.12
C GLY A 248 -5.90 -5.51 14.48
N PHE A 249 -6.67 -6.04 15.44
CA PHE A 249 -6.71 -5.51 16.81
C PHE A 249 -6.13 -6.51 17.80
N THR A 250 -5.29 -6.07 18.71
CA THR A 250 -4.82 -6.87 19.85
C THR A 250 -5.90 -6.96 20.91
N GLN A 251 -5.76 -7.89 21.86
CA GLN A 251 -6.69 -7.97 22.99
C GLN A 251 -6.76 -6.65 23.78
N GLU A 252 -5.62 -5.97 24.00
CA GLU A 252 -5.59 -4.70 24.72
C GLU A 252 -6.40 -3.62 23.98
N GLU A 253 -6.28 -3.55 22.66
CA GLU A 253 -7.04 -2.59 21.85
C GLU A 253 -8.55 -2.91 21.77
N ILE A 254 -8.90 -4.20 21.84
CA ILE A 254 -10.30 -4.62 22.00
C ILE A 254 -10.83 -4.19 23.38
N ASP A 255 -10.04 -4.37 24.43
CA ASP A 255 -10.42 -3.99 25.78
C ASP A 255 -10.62 -2.46 25.87
N ASP A 256 -9.74 -1.66 25.26
CA ASP A 256 -9.85 -0.20 25.15
C ASP A 256 -11.08 0.25 24.32
N LEU A 257 -11.37 -0.45 23.22
CA LEU A 257 -12.56 -0.23 22.40
C LEU A 257 -13.82 -0.48 23.23
N LEU A 258 -13.87 -1.61 23.95
CA LEU A 258 -15.04 -1.99 24.73
C LEU A 258 -15.27 -1.06 25.92
N ASP A 259 -14.21 -0.65 26.59
CA ASP A 259 -14.28 0.32 27.67
C ASP A 259 -14.84 1.67 27.17
N TYR A 260 -14.39 2.15 26.00
CA TYR A 260 -14.88 3.39 25.40
C TYR A 260 -16.40 3.40 25.14
N TYR A 261 -16.99 2.23 24.85
CA TYR A 261 -18.42 2.07 24.58
C TYR A 261 -19.23 1.54 25.78
N ASP A 262 -18.61 1.44 26.97
CA ASP A 262 -19.23 0.86 28.17
C ASP A 262 -19.70 -0.60 27.98
N LEU A 263 -18.98 -1.38 27.17
CA LEU A 263 -19.28 -2.77 26.78
C LEU A 263 -18.24 -3.79 27.25
N ILE A 264 -17.39 -3.43 28.23
CA ILE A 264 -16.33 -4.32 28.74
C ILE A 264 -16.86 -5.67 29.26
N ASN A 265 -18.11 -5.71 29.72
CA ASN A 265 -18.79 -6.95 30.13
C ASN A 265 -19.09 -7.91 28.96
N LYS A 266 -18.95 -7.47 27.71
CA LYS A 266 -19.11 -8.28 26.48
C LYS A 266 -17.79 -8.82 25.93
N ARG A 267 -16.67 -8.57 26.63
CA ARG A 267 -15.33 -9.01 26.25
C ARG A 267 -15.26 -10.50 25.89
N ASP A 268 -15.77 -11.36 26.76
CA ASP A 268 -15.70 -12.81 26.55
C ASP A 268 -16.57 -13.25 25.36
N GLU A 269 -17.73 -12.61 25.14
CA GLU A 269 -18.61 -12.88 23.99
C GLU A 269 -17.94 -12.47 22.66
N ILE A 270 -17.25 -11.33 22.63
CA ILE A 270 -16.48 -10.88 21.46
C ILE A 270 -15.27 -11.77 21.20
N LYS A 271 -14.60 -12.22 22.27
CA LYS A 271 -13.53 -13.20 22.18
C LYS A 271 -14.04 -14.49 21.53
N ASP A 272 -15.13 -15.05 22.02
CA ASP A 272 -15.70 -16.28 21.48
C ASP A 272 -16.13 -16.15 20.00
N TRP A 273 -16.59 -14.98 19.56
CA TRP A 273 -17.09 -14.77 18.20
C TRP A 273 -16.00 -14.44 17.18
N TYR A 274 -14.96 -13.71 17.60
CA TYR A 274 -14.07 -13.01 16.67
C TYR A 274 -12.58 -13.21 16.93
N ASP A 275 -12.22 -13.91 18.01
CA ASP A 275 -10.86 -14.46 18.18
C ASP A 275 -10.61 -15.56 17.13
N GLY A 276 -9.34 -15.81 16.81
CA GLY A 276 -8.97 -16.90 15.91
C GLY A 276 -7.78 -16.65 14.99
N TYR A 277 -7.09 -15.51 15.12
CA TYR A 277 -5.82 -15.30 14.43
C TYR A 277 -4.69 -15.13 15.45
N LEU A 278 -3.67 -15.96 15.30
CA LEU A 278 -2.44 -15.87 16.08
C LEU A 278 -1.32 -15.41 15.15
N PHE A 279 -0.83 -14.18 15.35
CA PHE A 279 0.32 -13.63 14.63
C PHE A 279 1.56 -13.77 15.52
N ASP A 280 2.43 -14.72 15.16
CA ASP A 280 3.46 -15.29 16.04
C ASP A 280 2.92 -15.73 17.42
N LYS A 281 2.99 -14.85 18.42
CA LYS A 281 2.52 -15.09 19.79
C LYS A 281 1.40 -14.13 20.21
N THR A 282 0.97 -13.24 19.32
CA THR A 282 -0.02 -12.21 19.60
C THR A 282 -1.37 -12.63 19.04
N GLU A 283 -2.40 -12.68 19.89
CA GLU A 283 -3.79 -12.85 19.47
C GLU A 283 -4.26 -11.57 18.77
N ILE A 284 -4.76 -11.72 17.55
CA ILE A 284 -5.20 -10.63 16.69
C ILE A 284 -6.63 -10.89 16.22
N TYR A 285 -7.48 -9.90 16.43
CA TYR A 285 -8.86 -9.86 15.98
C TYR A 285 -8.99 -9.23 14.60
N ASN A 286 -9.96 -9.69 13.81
CA ASN A 286 -10.26 -9.11 12.51
C ASN A 286 -11.09 -7.82 12.67
N PRO A 287 -10.59 -6.64 12.23
CA PRO A 287 -11.25 -5.33 12.41
C PRO A 287 -12.64 -5.19 11.78
N TRP A 288 -12.96 -6.02 10.79
CA TRP A 288 -14.30 -5.99 10.18
C TRP A 288 -15.32 -6.81 10.97
N SER A 289 -14.84 -7.79 11.73
CA SER A 289 -15.71 -8.72 12.44
C SER A 289 -16.06 -8.21 13.84
N VAL A 290 -15.13 -7.49 14.46
CA VAL A 290 -15.33 -6.74 15.71
C VAL A 290 -16.00 -5.40 15.42
#